data_AF-A0A962BWP9-F1
#
_entry.id   AF-A0A962BWP9-F1
#
_cell.length_a   1.000
_cell.length_b   1.000
_cell.length_c   1.000
_cell.angle_alpha   90.00
_cell.angle_beta   90.00
_cell.angle_gamma   90.00
#
_symmetry.space_group_name_H-M   'P 1'
#
loop_
_entity.id
_entity.type
_entity.pdbx_description
1 polymer ?
#
loop_
_entity_poly.entity_id
_entity_poly.type
_entity_poly.pdbx_seq_one_letter_code
_entity_poly.pdbx_strand_id
1 'polypeptide(L)'
;SDFSRVDPHVGTLADYQALSSELHRRGMALVQDVVLNHTGNYFHYDHVPPVDDPSEGYRRNRDSRPSAAPGQWPFSLNDPNDPAQREAAIYHWTPMIRDFRDRDQELRFQLSDLDDLNTENPVVRNALFDSYAGWIRQVGVDAFRIDTAFYLTPSLLQDFAWSRDPRHPGMREVARHLGAGDFLLFGEGFGNEKAYEDIVEHRIDGYLHDQAGEPVLPGMLDFPLYSALGD
;
A
#
# COMPACT_ATOMS: atom_id res chain seq x y z
N SER A 1 9.01 -1.31 8.67
CA SER A 1 8.67 -2.34 9.67
C SER A 1 7.47 -1.94 10.54
N ASP A 2 7.14 -0.65 10.64
CA ASP A 2 5.97 -0.12 11.37
C ASP A 2 5.43 1.07 10.59
N PHE A 3 4.19 0.99 10.12
CA PHE A 3 3.52 2.02 9.31
C PHE A 3 3.03 3.21 10.13
N SER A 4 3.00 3.10 11.46
CA SER A 4 2.49 4.11 12.38
C SER A 4 3.59 4.96 13.02
N ARG A 5 4.86 4.71 12.67
CA ARG A 5 6.03 5.35 13.28
C ARG A 5 6.98 5.93 12.24
N VAL A 6 7.57 7.07 12.59
CA VAL A 6 8.67 7.67 11.84
C VAL A 6 9.92 6.80 12.01
N ASP A 7 10.64 6.56 10.92
CA ASP A 7 11.93 5.87 10.99
C ASP A 7 12.94 6.73 11.79
N PRO A 8 13.56 6.19 12.85
CA PRO A 8 14.49 6.97 13.68
C PRO A 8 15.68 7.57 12.93
N HIS A 9 16.04 7.05 11.75
CA HIS A 9 17.12 7.60 10.93
C HIS A 9 16.72 8.92 10.24
N VAL A 10 15.43 9.16 10.01
CA VAL A 10 14.92 10.39 9.38
C VAL A 10 14.40 11.42 10.38
N GLY A 11 14.13 10.99 11.62
CA GLY A 11 13.80 11.89 12.72
C GLY A 11 12.74 11.33 13.68
N THR A 12 12.06 12.24 14.37
CA THR A 12 10.99 11.95 15.32
C THR A 12 9.63 12.37 14.75
N LEU A 13 8.53 11.97 15.42
CA LEU A 13 7.20 12.49 15.11
C LEU A 13 7.15 14.03 15.19
N ALA A 14 7.84 14.63 16.17
CA ALA A 14 7.89 16.08 16.33
C ALA A 14 8.61 16.75 15.15
N ASP A 15 9.65 16.13 14.61
CA ASP A 15 10.33 16.63 13.41
C ASP A 15 9.41 16.57 12.19
N TYR A 16 8.62 15.51 12.06
CA TYR A 16 7.67 15.38 10.95
C TYR A 16 6.52 16.40 11.05
N GLN A 17 6.01 16.64 12.26
CA GLN A 17 5.03 17.71 12.53
C GLN A 17 5.61 19.10 12.25
N ALA A 18 6.88 19.34 12.60
CA ALA A 18 7.57 20.58 12.32
C ALA A 18 7.76 20.80 10.82
N LEU A 19 8.12 19.76 10.06
CA LEU A 19 8.18 19.79 8.60
C LEU A 19 6.84 20.21 8.01
N SER A 20 5.76 19.51 8.37
CA SER A 20 4.40 19.81 7.90
C SER A 20 4.01 21.26 8.19
N SER A 21 4.19 21.71 9.44
CA SER A 21 3.89 23.09 9.86
C SER A 21 4.66 24.13 9.05
N GLU A 22 5.93 23.85 8.74
CA GLU A 22 6.81 24.79 8.03
C GLU A 22 6.55 24.83 6.52
N LEU A 23 6.10 23.71 5.93
CA LEU A 23 5.55 23.64 4.57
C LEU A 23 4.26 24.48 4.47
N HIS A 24 3.32 24.28 5.39
CA HIS A 24 2.05 25.02 5.43
C HIS A 24 2.26 26.52 5.62
N ARG A 25 3.22 26.95 6.46
CA ARG A 25 3.60 28.36 6.60
C ARG A 25 4.08 29.01 5.30
N ARG A 26 4.52 28.20 4.33
CA ARG A 26 4.96 28.64 2.99
C ARG A 26 3.91 28.42 1.90
N GLY A 27 2.71 27.96 2.26
CA GLY A 27 1.66 27.62 1.30
C GLY A 27 2.00 26.39 0.45
N MET A 28 2.84 25.48 0.96
CA MET A 28 3.14 24.20 0.31
C MET A 28 2.34 23.07 0.96
N ALA A 29 2.00 22.06 0.18
CA ALA A 29 1.38 20.83 0.64
C ALA A 29 2.43 19.76 0.96
N LEU A 30 2.13 18.90 1.93
CA LEU A 30 2.90 17.72 2.27
C LEU A 30 2.24 16.48 1.64
N VAL A 31 2.93 15.88 0.65
CA VAL A 31 2.55 14.60 0.04
C VAL A 31 3.35 13.49 0.72
N GLN A 32 2.68 12.51 1.32
CA GLN A 32 3.32 11.33 1.88
C GLN A 32 3.23 10.15 0.89
N ASP A 33 4.35 9.46 0.71
CA ASP A 33 4.40 8.18 -0.01
C ASP A 33 3.92 7.06 0.91
N VAL A 34 2.95 6.27 0.46
CA VAL A 34 2.28 5.23 1.26
C VAL A 34 2.28 3.90 0.53
N VAL A 35 2.53 2.82 1.29
CA VAL A 35 2.55 1.45 0.79
C VAL A 35 1.42 0.66 1.44
N LEU A 36 0.49 0.14 0.64
CA LEU A 36 -0.59 -0.74 1.12
C LEU A 36 -0.29 -2.21 0.83
N ASN A 37 0.58 -2.49 -0.13
CA ASN A 37 0.77 -3.82 -0.71
C ASN A 37 1.59 -4.77 0.16
N HIS A 38 2.71 -4.30 0.70
CA HIS A 38 3.72 -5.18 1.27
C HIS A 38 4.37 -4.58 2.51
N THR A 39 5.09 -5.43 3.25
CA THR A 39 6.08 -5.00 4.25
C THR A 39 7.51 -5.20 3.73
N GLY A 40 8.51 -5.14 4.60
CA GLY A 40 9.86 -5.57 4.23
C GLY A 40 9.91 -7.06 3.89
N ASN A 41 11.07 -7.52 3.41
CA ASN A 41 11.32 -8.91 3.05
C ASN A 41 11.71 -9.76 4.26
N TYR A 42 10.74 -10.25 5.03
CA TYR A 42 10.99 -11.03 6.24
C TYR A 42 10.86 -12.54 6.04
N PHE A 43 10.35 -13.01 4.91
CA PHE A 43 10.33 -14.43 4.59
C PHE A 43 10.39 -14.73 3.08
N HIS A 44 10.67 -16.00 2.76
CA HIS A 44 10.78 -16.48 1.39
C HIS A 44 10.10 -17.83 1.21
N TYR A 45 9.63 -18.06 -0.02
CA TYR A 45 9.18 -19.35 -0.54
C TYR A 45 9.84 -19.65 -1.89
N ASP A 46 10.17 -20.93 -2.15
CA ASP A 46 10.65 -21.36 -3.49
C ASP A 46 9.51 -21.75 -4.44
N HIS A 47 8.36 -22.09 -3.88
CA HIS A 47 7.17 -22.58 -4.57
C HIS A 47 5.92 -22.14 -3.80
N VAL A 48 4.77 -22.22 -4.46
CA VAL A 48 3.48 -21.95 -3.80
C VAL A 48 3.19 -23.10 -2.84
N PRO A 49 3.05 -22.84 -1.52
CA PRO A 49 2.74 -23.89 -0.56
C PRO A 49 1.28 -24.36 -0.70
N PRO A 50 0.91 -25.52 -0.13
CA PRO A 50 -0.49 -25.91 0.03
C PRO A 50 -1.28 -24.86 0.82
N VAL A 51 -2.52 -24.62 0.42
CA VAL A 51 -3.39 -23.61 1.06
C VAL A 51 -3.65 -23.93 2.54
N ASP A 52 -3.76 -25.21 2.88
CA ASP A 52 -4.00 -25.72 4.24
C ASP A 52 -2.71 -25.85 5.08
N ASP A 53 -1.53 -25.79 4.45
CA ASP A 53 -0.24 -25.81 5.13
C ASP A 53 0.76 -24.81 4.57
N PRO A 54 0.56 -23.49 4.81
CA PRO A 54 1.52 -22.47 4.40
C PRO A 54 2.86 -22.59 5.13
N SER A 55 3.03 -23.47 6.14
CA SER A 55 4.37 -23.67 6.73
C SER A 55 5.32 -24.46 5.82
N GLU A 56 4.79 -25.17 4.83
CA GLU A 56 5.61 -25.87 3.86
C GLU A 56 6.45 -24.89 3.03
N GLY A 57 7.77 -25.07 3.01
CA GLY A 57 8.67 -24.22 2.23
C GLY A 57 8.92 -22.82 2.81
N TYR A 58 8.23 -22.41 3.88
CA TYR A 58 8.47 -21.13 4.55
C TYR A 58 9.90 -21.03 5.10
N ARG A 59 10.58 -19.93 4.78
CA ARG A 59 11.88 -19.60 5.38
C ARG A 59 11.91 -18.15 5.83
N ARG A 60 12.12 -17.94 7.13
CA ARG A 60 12.34 -16.61 7.70
C ARG A 60 13.65 -16.00 7.18
N ASN A 61 13.60 -14.78 6.69
CA ASN A 61 14.77 -13.96 6.39
C ASN A 61 15.31 -13.31 7.67
N ARG A 62 16.35 -13.92 8.26
CA ARG A 62 17.00 -13.41 9.48
C ARG A 62 17.96 -12.25 9.22
N ASP A 63 18.32 -12.04 7.95
CA ASP A 63 19.25 -11.01 7.52
C ASP A 63 18.55 -9.71 7.14
N SER A 64 17.21 -9.67 7.17
CA SER A 64 16.43 -8.46 6.93
C SER A 64 16.88 -7.32 7.85
N ARG A 65 17.06 -6.14 7.25
CA ARG A 65 17.51 -4.90 7.91
C ARG A 65 16.50 -3.79 7.63
N PRO A 66 16.31 -2.83 8.56
CA PRO A 66 16.98 -2.70 9.86
C PRO A 66 16.44 -3.64 10.96
N SER A 67 15.31 -4.30 10.72
CA SER A 67 14.63 -5.19 11.67
C SER A 67 14.56 -6.61 11.11
N ALA A 68 14.58 -7.65 11.96
CA ALA A 68 14.41 -9.05 11.54
C ALA A 68 12.94 -9.51 11.39
N ALA A 69 11.98 -8.65 11.73
CA ALA A 69 10.54 -8.88 11.60
C ALA A 69 9.79 -7.53 11.61
N PRO A 70 8.53 -7.47 11.15
CA PRO A 70 7.67 -6.31 11.32
C PRO A 70 7.45 -6.02 12.81
N GLY A 71 7.41 -4.73 13.17
CA GLY A 71 7.26 -4.29 14.56
C GLY A 71 5.82 -3.98 14.97
N GLN A 72 4.95 -3.76 14.00
CA GLN A 72 3.56 -3.35 14.22
C GLN A 72 2.60 -4.54 14.13
N TRP A 73 1.65 -4.64 15.06
CA TRP A 73 0.51 -5.55 14.93
C TRP A 73 -0.49 -4.99 13.90
N PRO A 74 -1.09 -5.83 13.02
CA PRO A 74 -1.01 -7.28 12.97
C PRO A 74 0.18 -7.81 12.16
N PHE A 75 0.92 -6.94 11.46
CA PHE A 75 2.00 -7.32 10.56
C PHE A 75 3.10 -8.14 11.23
N SER A 76 3.32 -7.98 12.54
CA SER A 76 4.25 -8.81 13.31
C SER A 76 3.89 -10.31 13.33
N LEU A 77 2.68 -10.70 12.94
CA LEU A 77 2.22 -12.10 12.85
C LEU A 77 2.71 -12.74 11.52
N ASN A 78 4.02 -12.85 11.36
CA ASN A 78 4.68 -13.23 10.11
C ASN A 78 5.26 -14.66 10.07
N ASP A 79 4.79 -15.57 10.94
CA ASP A 79 5.28 -16.95 11.05
C ASP A 79 4.17 -18.01 10.88
N PRO A 80 4.02 -18.66 9.72
CA PRO A 80 2.99 -19.67 9.50
C PRO A 80 3.25 -20.99 10.25
N ASN A 81 4.42 -21.18 10.88
CA ASN A 81 4.66 -22.32 11.78
C ASN A 81 3.90 -22.19 13.11
N ASP A 82 3.54 -20.97 13.50
CA ASP A 82 2.67 -20.72 14.63
C ASP A 82 1.20 -20.86 14.18
N PRO A 83 0.43 -21.83 14.73
CA PRO A 83 -0.96 -22.05 14.32
C PRO A 83 -1.85 -20.81 14.47
N ALA A 84 -1.59 -19.95 15.46
CA ALA A 84 -2.39 -18.74 15.65
C ALA A 84 -2.09 -17.68 14.58
N GLN A 85 -0.84 -17.56 14.14
CA GLN A 85 -0.45 -16.63 13.08
C GLN A 85 -0.86 -17.16 11.71
N ARG A 86 -0.80 -18.49 11.51
CA ARG A 86 -1.35 -19.16 10.34
C ARG A 86 -2.83 -18.85 10.17
N GLU A 87 -3.61 -19.04 11.23
CA GLU A 87 -5.05 -18.74 11.25
C GLU A 87 -5.33 -17.24 11.05
N ALA A 88 -4.47 -16.37 11.59
CA ALA A 88 -4.61 -14.93 11.40
C ALA A 88 -4.45 -14.50 9.93
N ALA A 89 -3.73 -15.28 9.11
CA ALA A 89 -3.61 -15.11 7.66
C ALA A 89 -3.32 -13.65 7.23
N ILE A 90 -2.33 -13.04 7.86
CA ILE A 90 -1.96 -11.62 7.66
C ILE A 90 -1.24 -11.39 6.33
N TYR A 91 -0.59 -12.41 5.80
CA TYR A 91 0.18 -12.37 4.56
C TYR A 91 -0.39 -13.32 3.53
N HIS A 92 -0.22 -13.00 2.26
CA HIS A 92 -0.24 -14.03 1.23
C HIS A 92 1.05 -14.85 1.35
N TRP A 93 0.91 -16.11 1.74
CA TRP A 93 2.03 -17.04 1.93
C TRP A 93 2.49 -17.60 0.58
N THR A 94 3.12 -16.75 -0.22
CA THR A 94 3.43 -17.02 -1.63
C THR A 94 4.89 -16.67 -1.98
N PRO A 95 5.45 -17.24 -3.05
CA PRO A 95 6.75 -16.82 -3.57
C PRO A 95 6.63 -15.48 -4.32
N MET A 96 7.75 -15.01 -4.90
CA MET A 96 7.76 -13.85 -5.78
C MET A 96 6.93 -14.07 -7.05
N ILE A 97 6.38 -12.96 -7.57
CA ILE A 97 5.76 -12.90 -8.90
C ILE A 97 6.75 -13.42 -9.95
N ARG A 98 6.31 -14.36 -10.78
CA ARG A 98 7.08 -14.89 -11.93
C ARG A 98 6.48 -14.49 -13.26
N ASP A 99 5.16 -14.32 -13.34
CA ASP A 99 4.47 -13.81 -14.52
C ASP A 99 3.60 -12.60 -14.15
N PHE A 100 4.04 -11.40 -14.52
CA PHE A 100 3.31 -10.14 -14.31
C PHE A 100 2.06 -10.01 -15.21
N ARG A 101 1.75 -11.00 -16.05
CA ARG A 101 0.48 -11.08 -16.78
C ARG A 101 -0.55 -11.95 -16.07
N ASP A 102 -0.13 -12.67 -15.03
CA ASP A 102 -1.03 -13.45 -14.19
C ASP A 102 -1.58 -12.54 -13.08
N ARG A 103 -2.88 -12.24 -13.17
CA ARG A 103 -3.52 -11.30 -12.26
C ARG A 103 -3.56 -11.80 -10.81
N ASP A 104 -3.58 -13.12 -10.59
CA ASP A 104 -3.52 -13.67 -9.24
C ASP A 104 -2.13 -13.44 -8.63
N GLN A 105 -1.07 -13.62 -9.43
CA GLN A 105 0.30 -13.29 -8.98
C GLN A 105 0.46 -11.80 -8.71
N GLU A 106 0.01 -10.93 -9.63
CA GLU A 106 0.09 -9.48 -9.39
C GLU A 106 -0.61 -9.03 -8.11
N LEU A 107 -1.66 -9.73 -7.66
CA LEU A 107 -2.45 -9.31 -6.51
C LEU A 107 -2.09 -10.01 -5.19
N ARG A 108 -1.37 -11.13 -5.25
CA ARG A 108 -1.19 -12.02 -4.09
C ARG A 108 0.21 -12.62 -3.96
N PHE A 109 1.16 -12.21 -4.79
CA PHE A 109 2.54 -12.73 -4.74
C PHE A 109 3.52 -11.61 -4.43
N GLN A 110 4.66 -11.98 -3.85
CA GLN A 110 5.64 -11.01 -3.40
C GLN A 110 6.20 -10.19 -4.57
N LEU A 111 6.00 -8.87 -4.52
CA LEU A 111 6.63 -7.95 -5.45
C LEU A 111 8.09 -7.74 -5.04
N SER A 112 9.03 -8.18 -5.89
CA SER A 112 10.47 -7.98 -5.69
C SER A 112 11.02 -8.51 -4.36
N ASP A 113 10.46 -9.60 -3.82
CA ASP A 113 10.78 -10.24 -2.53
C ASP A 113 10.13 -9.63 -1.27
N LEU A 114 9.31 -8.60 -1.44
CA LEU A 114 8.63 -7.93 -0.34
C LEU A 114 7.39 -8.73 0.11
N ASP A 115 7.25 -8.91 1.42
CA ASP A 115 6.20 -9.76 1.99
C ASP A 115 4.81 -9.16 1.73
N ASP A 116 4.02 -9.84 0.89
CA ASP A 116 2.73 -9.36 0.39
C ASP A 116 1.62 -9.49 1.45
N LEU A 117 0.91 -8.39 1.72
CA LEU A 117 -0.12 -8.32 2.75
C LEU A 117 -1.45 -8.84 2.20
N ASN A 118 -2.13 -9.69 2.98
CA ASN A 118 -3.49 -10.14 2.66
C ASN A 118 -4.50 -9.03 2.96
N THR A 119 -4.71 -8.11 2.01
CA THR A 119 -5.56 -6.93 2.19
C THR A 119 -7.07 -7.22 2.06
N GLU A 120 -7.45 -8.43 1.64
CA GLU A 120 -8.79 -8.99 1.79
C GLU A 120 -9.13 -9.27 3.26
N ASN A 121 -8.12 -9.48 4.12
CA ASN A 121 -8.30 -9.63 5.55
C ASN A 121 -8.65 -8.28 6.20
N PRO A 122 -9.82 -8.15 6.86
CA PRO A 122 -10.23 -6.89 7.47
C PRO A 122 -9.28 -6.42 8.57
N VAL A 123 -8.59 -7.33 9.27
CA VAL A 123 -7.60 -6.94 10.30
C VAL A 123 -6.42 -6.21 9.68
N VAL A 124 -5.93 -6.69 8.54
CA VAL A 124 -4.83 -6.07 7.76
C VAL A 124 -5.28 -4.72 7.21
N ARG A 125 -6.42 -4.70 6.50
CA ARG A 125 -7.00 -3.49 5.91
C ARG A 125 -7.18 -2.39 6.95
N ASN A 126 -7.82 -2.71 8.07
CA ASN A 126 -8.13 -1.73 9.10
C ASN A 126 -6.86 -1.19 9.75
N ALA A 127 -5.85 -2.03 10.00
CA ALA A 127 -4.57 -1.58 10.56
C ALA A 127 -3.82 -0.62 9.63
N LEU A 128 -3.85 -0.86 8.31
CA LEU A 128 -3.31 0.08 7.33
C LEU A 128 -4.09 1.41 7.34
N PHE A 129 -5.42 1.34 7.29
CA PHE A 129 -6.28 2.53 7.26
C PHE A 129 -6.09 3.38 8.52
N ASP A 130 -6.03 2.75 9.70
CA ASP A 130 -5.80 3.43 10.97
C ASP A 130 -4.41 4.09 11.02
N SER A 131 -3.38 3.42 10.48
CA SER A 131 -2.02 3.97 10.41
C SER A 131 -1.98 5.24 9.56
N TYR A 132 -2.54 5.20 8.35
CA TYR A 132 -2.54 6.33 7.42
C TYR A 132 -3.48 7.46 7.85
N ALA A 133 -4.65 7.13 8.40
CA ALA A 133 -5.50 8.13 9.06
C ALA A 133 -4.78 8.81 10.24
N GLY A 134 -3.94 8.05 10.94
CA GLY A 134 -3.06 8.56 11.99
C GLY A 134 -2.13 9.65 11.51
N TRP A 135 -1.51 9.50 10.33
CA TRP A 135 -0.63 10.51 9.75
C TRP A 135 -1.36 11.80 9.38
N ILE A 136 -2.57 11.69 8.82
CA ILE A 136 -3.42 12.86 8.54
C ILE A 136 -3.72 13.61 9.85
N ARG A 137 -4.14 12.89 10.90
CA ARG A 137 -4.54 13.48 12.19
C ARG A 137 -3.37 14.08 12.97
N GLN A 138 -2.23 13.39 13.00
CA GLN A 138 -1.11 13.75 13.87
C GLN A 138 -0.14 14.72 13.22
N VAL A 139 0.05 14.63 11.90
CA VAL A 139 1.06 15.41 11.17
C VAL A 139 0.42 16.47 10.28
N GLY A 140 -0.82 16.27 9.84
CA GLY A 140 -1.45 17.16 8.87
C GLY A 140 -0.91 16.93 7.46
N VAL A 141 -0.72 15.67 7.07
CA VAL A 141 -0.46 15.31 5.67
C VAL A 141 -1.63 15.78 4.80
N ASP A 142 -1.36 16.28 3.60
CA ASP A 142 -2.36 16.86 2.70
C ASP A 142 -2.74 15.92 1.54
N ALA A 143 -1.88 14.96 1.22
CA ALA A 143 -2.08 14.04 0.12
C ALA A 143 -1.28 12.73 0.28
N PHE A 144 -1.73 11.68 -0.40
CA PHE A 144 -1.01 10.42 -0.52
C PHE A 144 -0.64 10.08 -1.96
N ARG A 145 0.64 9.73 -2.18
CA ARG A 145 1.08 8.94 -3.33
C ARG A 145 1.05 7.48 -2.91
N ILE A 146 0.22 6.68 -3.57
CA ILE A 146 0.05 5.26 -3.25
C ILE A 146 1.00 4.46 -4.13
N ASP A 147 2.02 3.89 -3.50
CA ASP A 147 2.97 2.98 -4.12
C ASP A 147 2.27 1.74 -4.67
N THR A 148 2.80 1.21 -5.79
CA THR A 148 2.47 -0.11 -6.33
C THR A 148 0.96 -0.35 -6.50
N ALA A 149 0.21 0.67 -6.89
CA ALA A 149 -1.26 0.63 -7.00
C ALA A 149 -1.75 -0.51 -7.91
N PHE A 150 -1.00 -0.83 -8.97
CA PHE A 150 -1.30 -1.94 -9.87
C PHE A 150 -1.29 -3.34 -9.25
N TYR A 151 -0.71 -3.49 -8.07
CA TYR A 151 -0.64 -4.73 -7.30
C TYR A 151 -1.74 -4.80 -6.22
N LEU A 152 -2.56 -3.76 -6.11
CA LEU A 152 -3.71 -3.69 -5.23
C LEU A 152 -5.01 -3.92 -6.00
N THR A 153 -6.06 -4.33 -5.28
CA THR A 153 -7.40 -4.40 -5.87
C THR A 153 -8.02 -3.00 -5.96
N PRO A 154 -8.75 -2.67 -7.05
CA PRO A 154 -9.49 -1.42 -7.14
C PRO A 154 -10.46 -1.21 -5.97
N SER A 155 -11.09 -2.27 -5.45
CA SER A 155 -12.00 -2.17 -4.31
C SER A 155 -11.29 -1.75 -3.01
N LEU A 156 -10.09 -2.26 -2.74
CA LEU A 156 -9.29 -1.80 -1.59
C LEU A 156 -8.95 -0.31 -1.71
N LEU A 157 -8.52 0.13 -2.90
CA LEU A 157 -8.16 1.52 -3.15
C LEU A 157 -9.37 2.46 -3.04
N GLN A 158 -10.52 2.01 -3.54
CA GLN A 158 -11.78 2.71 -3.40
C GLN A 158 -12.19 2.86 -1.94
N ASP A 159 -12.10 1.78 -1.15
CA ASP A 159 -12.36 1.83 0.29
C ASP A 159 -11.37 2.78 1.00
N PHE A 160 -10.08 2.69 0.65
CA PHE A 160 -9.03 3.52 1.24
C PHE A 160 -9.25 5.01 0.96
N ALA A 161 -9.70 5.38 -0.23
CA ALA A 161 -9.98 6.76 -0.59
C ALA A 161 -11.33 7.25 -0.04
N TRP A 162 -12.39 6.44 -0.14
CA TRP A 162 -13.78 6.91 -0.08
C TRP A 162 -14.67 6.29 1.01
N SER A 163 -14.18 5.27 1.75
CA SER A 163 -15.00 4.59 2.76
C SER A 163 -15.68 5.59 3.71
N ARG A 164 -16.97 5.37 3.95
CA ARG A 164 -17.79 6.12 4.92
C ARG A 164 -18.11 5.31 6.17
N ASP A 165 -17.50 4.13 6.36
CA ASP A 165 -17.65 3.40 7.63
C ASP A 165 -17.05 4.27 8.74
N PRO A 166 -17.83 4.70 9.76
CA PRO A 166 -17.33 5.54 10.83
C PRO A 166 -16.22 4.88 11.67
N ARG A 167 -16.10 3.55 11.62
CA ARG A 167 -15.04 2.80 12.32
C ARG A 167 -13.74 2.79 11.53
N HIS A 168 -13.82 2.73 10.19
CA HIS A 168 -12.67 2.70 9.28
C HIS A 168 -12.93 3.62 8.08
N PRO A 169 -12.96 4.95 8.31
CA PRO A 169 -13.23 5.92 7.25
C PRO A 169 -12.07 5.97 6.26
N GLY A 170 -12.40 6.20 4.99
CA GLY A 170 -11.42 6.47 3.94
C GLY A 170 -10.70 7.80 4.20
N MET A 171 -9.53 7.97 3.60
CA MET A 171 -8.63 9.08 3.90
C MET A 171 -9.25 10.45 3.59
N ARG A 172 -10.08 10.55 2.55
CA ARG A 172 -10.82 11.79 2.24
C ARG A 172 -11.84 12.12 3.31
N GLU A 173 -12.49 11.12 3.90
CA GLU A 173 -13.44 11.31 4.99
C GLU A 173 -12.74 11.71 6.29
N VAL A 174 -11.56 11.15 6.56
CA VAL A 174 -10.69 11.57 7.67
C VAL A 174 -10.29 13.03 7.51
N ALA A 175 -9.79 13.43 6.34
CA ALA A 175 -9.37 14.80 6.06
C ALA A 175 -10.53 15.80 6.17
N ARG A 176 -11.69 15.45 5.61
CA ARG A 176 -12.92 16.27 5.68
C ARG A 176 -13.33 16.56 7.12
N HIS A 177 -13.25 15.57 8.02
CA HIS A 177 -13.58 15.76 9.44
C HIS A 177 -12.64 16.71 10.18
N LEU A 178 -11.41 16.88 9.68
CA LEU A 178 -10.43 17.81 10.23
C LEU A 178 -10.52 19.21 9.63
N GLY A 179 -11.46 19.43 8.69
CA GLY A 179 -11.59 20.70 7.96
C GLY A 179 -10.49 20.93 6.93
N ALA A 180 -9.70 19.90 6.61
CA ALA A 180 -8.81 19.94 5.45
C ALA A 180 -9.65 19.93 4.16
N GLY A 181 -9.16 20.61 3.13
CA GLY A 181 -9.81 20.68 1.82
C GLY A 181 -9.80 19.34 1.08
N ASP A 182 -9.84 19.38 -0.25
CA ASP A 182 -9.77 18.17 -1.07
C ASP A 182 -8.44 17.42 -0.84
N PHE A 183 -8.49 16.33 -0.07
CA PHE A 183 -7.34 15.44 0.16
C PHE A 183 -7.04 14.65 -1.11
N LEU A 184 -5.88 14.92 -1.71
CA LEU A 184 -5.48 14.28 -2.96
C LEU A 184 -4.94 12.87 -2.68
N LEU A 185 -5.35 11.91 -3.49
CA LEU A 185 -4.73 10.59 -3.55
C LEU A 185 -4.39 10.28 -5.01
N PHE A 186 -3.22 9.73 -5.26
CA PHE A 186 -2.88 9.24 -6.59
C PHE A 186 -2.01 8.01 -6.53
N GLY A 187 -2.33 7.02 -7.36
CA GLY A 187 -1.61 5.75 -7.40
C GLY A 187 -0.44 5.75 -8.38
N GLU A 188 0.57 4.95 -8.07
CA GLU A 188 1.61 4.57 -9.00
C GLU A 188 1.24 3.25 -9.69
N GLY A 189 0.96 3.31 -10.98
CA GLY A 189 0.85 2.15 -11.85
C GLY A 189 1.96 2.17 -12.89
N PHE A 190 3.13 1.60 -12.57
CA PHE A 190 4.26 1.61 -13.49
C PHE A 190 3.96 0.75 -14.73
N GLY A 191 4.02 1.37 -15.90
CA GLY A 191 3.90 0.71 -17.19
C GLY A 191 4.40 1.65 -18.28
N ASN A 192 5.29 1.14 -19.14
CA ASN A 192 5.74 1.86 -20.32
C ASN A 192 4.92 1.42 -21.52
N GLU A 193 4.58 2.36 -22.38
CA GLU A 193 3.90 2.09 -23.64
C GLU A 193 4.62 2.79 -24.78
N LYS A 194 4.54 2.22 -25.97
CA LYS A 194 4.98 2.92 -27.17
C LYS A 194 3.92 3.95 -27.57
N ALA A 195 4.34 4.97 -28.30
CA ALA A 195 3.40 5.90 -28.92
C ALA A 195 2.33 5.13 -29.71
N TYR A 196 1.06 5.53 -29.52
CA TYR A 196 -0.13 4.96 -30.15
C TYR A 196 -0.60 3.58 -29.62
N GLU A 197 -0.06 3.10 -28.51
CA GLU A 197 -0.62 1.99 -27.70
C GLU A 197 -1.46 2.57 -26.54
N ASP A 198 -2.45 1.83 -26.03
CA ASP A 198 -3.42 2.27 -25.00
C ASP A 198 -3.67 1.23 -23.89
N ILE A 199 -2.80 0.23 -23.74
CA ILE A 199 -2.97 -0.90 -22.81
C ILE A 199 -2.82 -0.46 -21.35
N VAL A 200 -1.79 0.31 -21.03
CA VAL A 200 -1.52 0.87 -19.70
C VAL A 200 -2.48 2.02 -19.44
N GLU A 201 -2.85 2.83 -20.44
CA GLU A 201 -3.93 3.83 -20.31
C GLU A 201 -5.25 3.17 -19.90
N HIS A 202 -5.68 2.11 -20.58
CA HIS A 202 -6.88 1.35 -20.21
C HIS A 202 -6.76 0.68 -18.84
N ARG A 203 -5.56 0.22 -18.48
CA ARG A 203 -5.30 -0.29 -17.14
C ARG A 203 -5.46 0.81 -16.09
N ILE A 204 -4.88 2.00 -16.31
CA ILE A 204 -5.01 3.17 -15.43
C ILE A 204 -6.47 3.57 -15.26
N ASP A 205 -7.28 3.56 -16.33
CA ASP A 205 -8.71 3.88 -16.25
C ASP A 205 -9.45 2.99 -15.26
N GLY A 206 -9.14 1.68 -15.24
CA GLY A 206 -9.69 0.73 -14.26
C GLY A 206 -9.28 0.97 -12.79
N TYR A 207 -8.32 1.88 -12.54
CA TYR A 207 -7.94 2.35 -11.20
C TYR A 207 -8.42 3.78 -10.91
N LEU A 208 -8.94 4.48 -11.92
CA LEU A 208 -9.65 5.75 -11.74
C LEU A 208 -11.14 5.50 -11.49
N HIS A 209 -11.73 4.56 -12.24
CA HIS A 209 -13.14 4.19 -12.16
C HIS A 209 -13.30 2.68 -12.16
N ASP A 210 -14.30 2.18 -11.42
CA ASP A 210 -14.68 0.77 -11.49
C ASP A 210 -15.56 0.47 -12.72
N GLN A 211 -15.97 -0.79 -12.88
CA GLN A 211 -16.82 -1.21 -14.01
C GLN A 211 -18.21 -0.56 -14.03
N ALA A 212 -18.67 -0.01 -12.90
CA ALA A 212 -19.92 0.75 -12.81
C ALA A 212 -19.72 2.24 -13.08
N GLY A 213 -18.47 2.69 -13.27
CA GLY A 213 -18.11 4.09 -13.45
C GLY A 213 -17.98 4.86 -12.13
N GLU A 214 -18.00 4.18 -10.98
CA GLU A 214 -17.80 4.82 -9.67
C GLU A 214 -16.30 5.08 -9.43
N PRO A 215 -15.95 6.17 -8.74
CA PRO A 215 -14.55 6.54 -8.53
C PRO A 215 -13.81 5.53 -7.66
N VAL A 216 -12.61 5.15 -8.07
CA VAL A 216 -11.67 4.30 -7.32
C VAL A 216 -10.58 5.17 -6.69
N LEU A 217 -9.70 5.77 -7.49
CA LEU A 217 -8.76 6.81 -7.07
C LEU A 217 -9.04 8.12 -7.81
N PRO A 218 -8.79 9.28 -7.17
CA PRO A 218 -8.94 10.57 -7.85
C PRO A 218 -7.81 10.87 -8.83
N GLY A 219 -6.74 10.08 -8.86
CA GLY A 219 -5.63 10.23 -9.81
C GLY A 219 -4.70 9.02 -9.86
N MET A 220 -3.89 8.98 -10.91
CA MET A 220 -2.82 8.01 -11.14
C MET A 220 -1.63 8.74 -11.79
N LEU A 221 -0.41 8.26 -11.57
CA LEU A 221 0.76 8.74 -12.30
C LEU A 221 0.66 8.33 -13.78
N ASP A 222 0.82 9.31 -14.67
CA ASP A 222 0.72 9.13 -16.12
C ASP A 222 2.07 8.74 -16.74
N PHE A 223 2.46 7.48 -16.54
CA PHE A 223 3.65 6.89 -17.15
C PHE A 223 3.58 6.76 -18.69
N PRO A 224 2.41 6.46 -19.31
CA PRO A 224 2.29 6.45 -20.77
C PRO A 224 2.66 7.79 -21.40
N LEU A 225 2.11 8.91 -20.90
CA LEU A 225 2.47 10.23 -21.41
C LEU A 225 3.95 10.54 -21.19
N TYR A 226 4.49 10.20 -20.02
CA TYR A 226 5.92 10.39 -19.75
C TYR A 226 6.80 9.62 -20.76
N SER A 227 6.45 8.36 -21.04
CA SER A 227 7.20 7.51 -21.97
C SER A 227 7.09 8.01 -23.41
N ALA A 228 5.89 8.41 -23.84
CA ALA A 228 5.66 8.90 -25.20
C ALA A 228 6.33 10.26 -25.49
N LEU A 229 6.57 11.08 -24.45
CA LEU A 229 7.28 12.36 -24.58
C LEU A 229 8.80 12.24 -24.38
N GLY A 230 9.28 11.11 -23.87
CA GLY A 230 10.68 10.88 -23.48
C GLY A 230 11.60 10.33 -24.58
N ASP A 231 11.05 9.98 -25.75
CA ASP A 231 11.78 9.47 -26.93
C ASP A 231 12.21 10.58 -27.92
#